data_AF-A0A8T4G673-F1
#
_entry.id   AF-A0A8T4G673-F1
#
_cell.length_a   1.000
_cell.length_b   1.000
_cell.length_c   1.000
_cell.angle_alpha   90.00
_cell.angle_beta   90.00
_cell.angle_gamma   90.00
#
_symmetry.space_group_name_H-M   'P 1'
#
loop_
_entity.id
_entity.type
_entity.pdbx_description
1 polymer ?
#
loop_
_entity_poly.entity_id
_entity_poly.type
_entity_poly.pdbx_seq_one_letter_code
_entity_poly.pdbx_strand_id
1 'polypeptide(L)'
;MPAYVFSKESFLKFLEGHLDEDVVIVVSSDVTDFRKEVTESLVGEKEYCFAEFAIPADIFDADEEELDELMKYAIVFVEKEMLSESGKKAIR
;
A
#
# COMPACT_ATOMS: atom_id res chain seq x y z
N MET A 1 8.62 -1.78 -6.91
CA MET A 1 9.21 -1.72 -5.55
C MET A 1 9.31 -3.14 -4.97
N PRO A 2 10.13 -3.41 -3.93
CA PRO A 2 10.12 -4.69 -3.22
C PRO A 2 8.79 -4.94 -2.47
N ALA A 3 8.58 -6.16 -2.00
CA ALA A 3 7.47 -6.47 -1.09
C ALA A 3 7.80 -6.02 0.35
N TYR A 4 6.87 -5.33 0.99
CA TYR A 4 6.96 -4.95 2.40
C TYR A 4 5.86 -5.67 3.17
N VAL A 5 6.26 -6.64 3.98
CA VAL A 5 5.34 -7.43 4.80
C VAL A 5 5.63 -7.11 6.25
N PHE A 6 4.62 -6.64 6.99
CA PHE A 6 4.78 -6.27 8.38
C PHE A 6 3.99 -7.21 9.27
N SER A 7 4.58 -7.64 10.37
CA SER A 7 3.83 -8.12 11.52
C SER A 7 3.00 -6.96 12.11
N LYS A 8 1.99 -7.30 12.92
CA LYS A 8 1.13 -6.29 13.57
C LYS A 8 1.93 -5.23 14.33
N GLU A 9 2.91 -5.64 15.13
CA GLU A 9 3.71 -4.72 15.95
C GLU A 9 4.62 -3.84 15.09
N SER A 10 5.29 -4.43 14.09
CA SER A 10 6.13 -3.67 13.17
C SER A 10 5.32 -2.72 12.30
N PHE A 11 4.07 -3.05 11.97
CA PHE A 11 3.17 -2.14 11.26
C PHE A 11 2.75 -0.94 12.12
N LEU A 12 2.44 -1.16 13.40
CA LEU A 12 2.11 -0.05 14.32
C LEU A 12 3.30 0.91 14.48
N LYS A 13 4.52 0.39 14.63
CA LYS A 13 5.74 1.20 14.68
C LYS A 13 6.03 1.92 13.37
N PHE A 14 5.72 1.28 12.24
CA PHE A 14 5.82 1.90 10.93
C PHE A 14 4.89 3.12 10.84
N LEU A 15 3.63 2.98 11.26
CA LEU A 15 2.69 4.11 11.31
C LEU A 15 3.15 5.21 12.27
N GLU A 16 3.58 4.85 13.48
CA GLU A 16 4.11 5.81 14.46
C GLU A 16 5.28 6.63 13.92
N GLY A 17 6.13 6.04 13.07
CA GLY A 17 7.26 6.75 12.45
C GLY A 17 6.93 7.62 11.23
N HIS A 18 5.71 7.55 10.69
CA HIS A 18 5.30 8.27 9.47
C HIS A 18 4.11 9.22 9.69
N LEU A 19 3.53 9.25 10.89
CA LEU A 19 2.39 10.10 11.23
C LEU A 19 2.87 11.30 12.05
N ASP A 20 2.99 12.45 11.38
CA ASP A 20 3.21 13.73 12.06
C ASP A 20 1.96 14.14 12.87
N GLU A 21 2.15 14.95 13.93
CA GLU A 21 1.07 15.30 14.87
C GLU A 21 -0.12 16.03 14.20
N ASP A 22 0.13 16.75 13.11
CA ASP A 22 -0.87 17.56 12.41
C ASP A 22 -1.52 16.86 11.19
N VAL A 23 -1.23 15.57 10.99
CA VAL A 23 -1.76 14.79 9.85
C VAL A 23 -2.98 13.96 10.26
N VAL A 24 -4.02 13.97 9.41
CA VAL A 24 -5.16 13.05 9.50
C VAL A 24 -5.08 11.99 8.41
N ILE A 25 -5.66 10.80 8.65
CA ILE A 25 -5.62 9.68 7.70
C ILE A 25 -6.95 9.59 6.97
N VAL A 26 -6.92 9.77 5.65
CA VAL A 26 -8.04 9.43 4.77
C VAL A 26 -7.92 7.96 4.38
N VAL A 27 -9.00 7.21 4.55
CA VAL A 27 -9.05 5.78 4.21
C VAL A 27 -10.13 5.56 3.16
N SER A 28 -9.77 4.87 2.08
CA SER A 28 -10.73 4.32 1.13
C SER A 28 -10.62 2.80 1.08
N SER A 29 -11.78 2.16 1.13
CA SER A 29 -11.95 0.75 0.78
C SER A 29 -12.69 0.59 -0.56
N ASP A 30 -12.85 1.67 -1.33
CA ASP A 30 -13.54 1.67 -2.62
C ASP A 30 -12.55 1.29 -3.73
N VAL A 31 -12.40 -0.02 -3.93
CA VAL A 31 -11.54 -0.58 -4.99
C VAL A 31 -12.29 -0.50 -6.32
N THR A 32 -11.82 0.37 -7.21
CA THR A 32 -12.42 0.58 -8.54
C THR A 32 -11.94 -0.44 -9.57
N ASP A 33 -10.71 -0.93 -9.41
CA ASP A 33 -10.15 -2.00 -10.24
C ASP A 33 -9.14 -2.85 -9.44
N PHE A 34 -9.08 -4.15 -9.77
CA PHE A 34 -8.11 -5.08 -9.21
C PHE A 34 -7.71 -6.12 -10.26
N ARG A 35 -6.43 -6.14 -10.61
CA ARG A 35 -5.90 -7.03 -11.65
C ARG A 35 -4.48 -7.50 -11.37
N LYS A 36 -4.07 -8.53 -12.12
CA LYS A 36 -2.70 -9.04 -12.13
C LYS A 36 -2.06 -8.77 -13.48
N GLU A 37 -0.82 -8.33 -13.47
CA GLU A 37 -0.04 -8.14 -14.68
C GLU A 37 1.35 -8.72 -14.51
N VAL A 38 1.88 -9.30 -15.58
CA VAL A 38 3.27 -9.73 -15.65
C VAL A 38 4.09 -8.58 -16.21
N THR A 39 5.13 -8.20 -15.49
CA THR A 39 6.04 -7.13 -15.88
C THR A 39 7.46 -7.67 -15.94
N GLU A 40 8.15 -7.43 -17.06
CA GLU A 40 9.57 -7.73 -17.19
C GLU A 40 10.39 -6.86 -16.23
N SER A 41 11.36 -7.48 -15.57
CA SER A 41 12.36 -6.79 -14.75
C SER A 41 13.76 -7.25 -15.13
N LEU A 42 14.78 -6.54 -14.67
CA LEU A 42 16.20 -6.89 -14.89
C LEU A 42 16.57 -8.30 -14.37
N VAL A 43 15.73 -8.91 -13.54
CA VAL A 43 15.90 -10.26 -12.98
C VAL A 43 14.84 -11.25 -13.46
N GLY A 44 14.18 -10.95 -14.58
CA GLY A 44 13.13 -11.77 -15.20
C GLY A 44 11.72 -11.22 -15.00
N GLU A 45 10.75 -11.87 -15.63
CA GLU A 45 9.32 -11.58 -15.48
C GLU A 45 8.84 -11.82 -14.05
N LYS A 46 8.02 -10.89 -13.55
CA LYS A 46 7.35 -11.01 -12.26
C LYS A 46 5.88 -10.65 -12.40
N GLU A 47 5.02 -11.39 -11.71
CA GLU A 47 3.60 -11.06 -11.59
C GLU A 47 3.41 -10.07 -10.43
N TYR A 48 2.66 -8.98 -10.69
CA TYR A 48 2.27 -7.98 -9.71
C TYR A 48 0.75 -7.86 -9.64
N CYS A 49 0.23 -7.52 -8.47
CA CYS A 49 -1.16 -7.11 -8.30
C CYS A 49 -1.25 -5.58 -8.38
N PHE A 50 -2.20 -5.08 -9.16
CA PHE A 50 -2.55 -3.67 -9.25
C PHE A 50 -3.92 -3.49 -8.61
N ALA A 51 -4.01 -2.58 -7.65
CA ALA A 51 -5.24 -2.22 -6.96
C ALA A 51 -5.43 -0.71 -7.08
N GLU A 52 -6.54 -0.29 -7.67
CA GLU A 52 -6.93 1.11 -7.83
C GLU A 52 -8.01 1.45 -6.79
N PHE A 53 -7.90 2.62 -6.17
CA PHE A 53 -8.82 3.10 -5.15
C PHE A 53 -9.35 4.48 -5.54
N ALA A 54 -10.64 4.71 -5.29
CA ALA A 54 -11.23 6.04 -5.38
C ALA A 54 -11.33 6.69 -3.99
N ILE A 55 -11.05 7.99 -3.92
CA ILE A 55 -11.34 8.85 -2.77
C ILE A 55 -12.18 10.04 -3.27
N PRO A 56 -13.19 10.49 -2.50
CA PRO A 56 -13.96 11.65 -2.88
C PRO A 56 -13.05 12.89 -2.78
N ALA A 57 -12.95 13.67 -3.87
CA ALA A 57 -12.04 14.82 -3.93
C ALA A 57 -12.55 16.04 -3.14
N ASP A 58 -13.84 16.09 -2.80
CA ASP A 58 -14.49 17.22 -2.13
C ASP A 58 -14.11 17.37 -0.65
N ILE A 59 -13.42 16.39 -0.06
CA ILE A 59 -12.89 16.46 1.31
C ILE A 59 -11.54 17.20 1.38
N PHE A 60 -10.94 17.53 0.23
CA PHE A 60 -9.65 18.20 0.15
C PHE A 60 -9.81 19.63 -0.37
N ASP A 61 -9.05 20.55 0.22
CA ASP A 61 -8.84 21.90 -0.30
C ASP A 61 -7.43 21.95 -0.91
N ALA A 62 -7.21 21.13 -1.95
CA ALA A 62 -5.94 20.94 -2.64
C ALA A 62 -6.19 20.52 -4.09
N ASP A 63 -5.26 20.82 -4.98
CA ASP A 63 -5.31 20.38 -6.38
C ASP A 63 -4.76 18.95 -6.59
N GLU A 64 -4.83 18.46 -7.83
CA GLU A 64 -4.41 17.10 -8.18
C GLU A 64 -2.91 16.87 -7.95
N GLU A 65 -2.06 17.87 -8.23
CA GLU A 65 -0.60 17.74 -8.08
C GLU A 65 -0.23 17.71 -6.59
N GLU A 66 -0.83 18.59 -5.79
CA GLU A 66 -0.67 18.60 -4.33
C GLU A 66 -1.11 17.26 -3.71
N LEU A 67 -2.22 16.68 -4.17
CA LEU A 67 -2.68 15.37 -3.71
C LEU A 67 -1.76 14.22 -4.14
N ASP A 68 -1.15 14.29 -5.32
CA ASP A 68 -0.19 13.27 -5.78
C ASP A 68 1.13 13.30 -4.98
N GLU A 69 1.52 14.45 -4.45
CA GLU A 69 2.69 14.58 -3.58
C GLU A 69 2.48 14.03 -2.15
N LEU A 70 1.22 13.88 -1.69
CA LEU A 70 0.93 13.36 -0.36
C LEU A 70 1.43 11.91 -0.16
N MET A 71 1.89 11.62 1.06
CA MET A 71 2.26 10.26 1.44
C MET A 71 1.03 9.34 1.44
N LYS A 72 1.06 8.29 0.61
CA LYS A 72 -0.05 7.37 0.41
C LYS A 72 0.42 5.91 0.34
N TYR A 73 -0.39 5.02 0.93
CA TYR A 73 -0.09 3.59 0.99
C TYR A 73 -1.33 2.76 0.66
N ALA A 74 -1.15 1.67 -0.09
CA ALA A 74 -2.11 0.58 -0.15
C ALA A 74 -1.76 -0.48 0.90
N ILE A 75 -2.71 -0.80 1.78
CA ILE A 75 -2.52 -1.79 2.86
C ILE A 75 -3.44 -2.98 2.61
N VAL A 76 -2.87 -4.18 2.68
CA VAL A 76 -3.62 -5.44 2.54
C VAL A 76 -3.43 -6.27 3.80
N PHE A 77 -4.54 -6.60 4.46
CA PHE A 77 -4.54 -7.54 5.58
C PHE A 77 -4.55 -8.97 5.03
N VAL A 78 -3.52 -9.74 5.35
CA VAL A 78 -3.33 -11.10 4.83
C VAL A 78 -3.12 -12.06 5.98
N GLU A 79 -3.87 -13.16 6.02
CA GLU A 79 -3.63 -14.25 6.96
C GLU A 79 -2.29 -14.93 6.65
N LYS A 80 -1.52 -15.30 7.68
CA LYS A 80 -0.16 -15.86 7.51
C LYS A 80 -0.13 -17.10 6.62
N GLU A 81 -1.22 -17.85 6.57
CA GLU A 81 -1.35 -19.09 5.79
C GLU A 81 -1.46 -18.81 4.28
N MET A 82 -1.91 -17.62 3.88
CA MET A 82 -2.02 -17.20 2.48
C MET A 82 -0.67 -16.75 1.89
N LEU A 83 0.36 -16.58 2.73
CA LEU A 83 1.69 -16.17 2.28
C LEU A 83 2.49 -17.36 1.74
N SER A 84 3.18 -17.13 0.62
CA SER A 84 4.23 -18.03 0.15
C SER A 84 5.43 -18.04 1.12
N GLU A 85 6.35 -18.98 0.93
CA GLU A 85 7.59 -19.04 1.73
C GLU A 85 8.46 -17.77 1.58
N SER A 86 8.47 -17.14 0.40
CA SER A 86 9.14 -15.85 0.22
C SER A 86 8.45 -14.72 0.98
N GLY A 87 7.11 -14.70 0.99
CA GLY A 87 6.33 -13.74 1.77
C GLY A 87 6.56 -13.87 3.27
N LYS A 88 6.59 -15.11 3.78
CA LYS A 88 6.89 -15.39 5.21
C LYS A 88 8.29 -14.91 5.61
N LYS A 89 9.29 -15.10 4.74
CA LYS A 89 10.66 -14.61 4.98
C LYS A 89 10.80 -13.09 4.95
N ALA A 90 9.85 -12.39 4.31
CA ALA A 90 9.86 -10.94 4.20
C ALA A 90 9.15 -10.23 5.37
N ILE A 91 8.56 -10.99 6.31
CA ILE A 91 7.87 -10.42 7.47
C ILE A 91 8.86 -9.68 8.36
N ARG A 92 8.57 -8.40 8.60
CA ARG A 92 9.27 -7.53 9.54
C ARG A 92 8.59 -7.51 10.91
#